data_AF-A0A513X032-F1
#
_entry.id   AF-A0A513X032-F1
#
_cell.length_a   1.000
_cell.length_b   1.000
_cell.length_c   1.000
_cell.angle_alpha   90.00
_cell.angle_beta   90.00
_cell.angle_gamma   90.00
#
_symmetry.space_group_name_H-M   'P 1'
#
loop_
_entity.id
_entity.type
_entity.pdbx_description
1 polymer ?
#
loop_
_entity_poly.entity_id
_entity_poly.type
_entity_poly.pdbx_seq_one_letter_code
_entity_poly.pdbx_strand_id
1 'polypeptide(L)'
;MICVSFMIVRSVIIIWLYAGNFLNFVCPFHVDGTIKQNHLNKKRNKNKIKELSAGNLEVEEGIEDVSEHRQKHKKPEDDSDLGYYLAGLIEGEGYIGSRGIEVLFHESDVATAYNIKKRIGYGNIYKVKDKRAYKLSIFNKKGVERVWSLVNGKFQGPYKIAQAKLSGYDTRFNSVILKEDTTSILKTYWLAGFADADGNFSIFISKSQTHKMGKSITIPFRVTQKHPELLNKIQKAFNGGVIYQTSDQVSLVHRYTTVTFSRAVQVAHYFDQFHIINHWLRYCYWRKTLILIQNKQHLTETGLHKIETFKRKIDKLQL
;
A
#
# COMPACT_ATOMS: atom_id res chain seq x y z
N MET A 1 -21.74 54.02 -27.63
CA MET A 1 -21.50 53.24 -26.41
C MET A 1 -22.52 52.11 -26.38
N ILE A 2 -22.17 50.95 -26.96
CA ILE A 2 -23.01 49.75 -27.00
C ILE A 2 -22.15 48.64 -26.40
N CYS A 3 -22.54 48.21 -25.20
CA CYS A 3 -21.85 47.21 -24.41
C CYS A 3 -22.29 45.83 -24.92
N VAL A 4 -21.38 45.08 -25.56
CA VAL A 4 -21.61 43.69 -25.93
C VAL A 4 -21.05 42.82 -24.81
N SER A 5 -21.94 42.25 -24.00
CA SER A 5 -21.58 41.30 -22.94
C SER A 5 -21.40 39.91 -23.56
N PHE A 6 -20.17 39.41 -23.61
CA PHE A 6 -19.86 38.02 -23.95
C PHE A 6 -19.91 37.16 -22.68
N MET A 7 -20.99 36.39 -22.51
CA MET A 7 -21.01 35.25 -21.59
C MET A 7 -20.16 34.11 -22.17
N ILE A 8 -19.03 33.82 -21.53
CA ILE A 8 -18.24 32.62 -21.79
C ILE A 8 -18.97 31.43 -21.13
N VAL A 9 -19.71 30.66 -21.91
CA VAL A 9 -20.27 29.36 -21.48
C VAL A 9 -19.10 28.39 -21.34
N ARG A 10 -18.80 27.95 -20.11
CA ARG A 10 -17.65 27.09 -19.79
C ARG A 10 -17.95 25.59 -19.75
N SER A 11 -19.11 25.12 -20.21
CA SER A 11 -19.39 23.68 -20.26
C SER A 11 -20.45 23.35 -21.30
N VAL A 12 -20.06 22.57 -22.31
CA VAL A 12 -21.00 21.83 -23.18
C VAL A 12 -21.06 20.41 -22.63
N ILE A 13 -22.23 20.00 -22.13
CA ILE A 13 -22.51 18.61 -21.80
C ILE A 13 -22.98 17.94 -23.09
N ILE A 14 -22.15 17.08 -23.67
CA ILE A 14 -22.55 16.21 -24.78
C ILE A 14 -22.82 14.82 -24.20
N ILE A 15 -24.09 14.42 -24.14
CA ILE A 15 -24.51 13.06 -23.81
C ILE A 15 -24.41 12.23 -25.10
N TRP A 16 -23.49 11.27 -25.13
CA TRP A 16 -23.51 10.19 -26.12
C TRP A 16 -24.10 8.93 -25.48
N LEU A 17 -25.33 8.60 -25.86
CA LEU A 17 -25.89 7.26 -25.75
C LEU A 17 -25.37 6.45 -26.95
N TYR A 18 -24.37 5.60 -26.75
CA TYR A 18 -24.06 4.53 -27.70
C TYR A 18 -23.67 3.24 -26.98
N ALA A 19 -24.39 2.19 -27.35
CA ALA A 19 -24.27 0.83 -26.87
C ALA A 19 -22.95 0.18 -27.30
N GLY A 20 -22.47 -0.73 -26.46
CA GLY A 20 -21.51 -1.78 -26.84
C GLY A 20 -20.10 -1.30 -27.18
N ASN A 21 -19.25 -1.16 -26.17
CA ASN A 21 -17.84 -1.53 -26.30
C ASN A 21 -17.20 -1.73 -24.92
N PHE A 22 -16.50 -2.85 -24.77
CA PHE A 22 -15.75 -3.21 -23.58
C PHE A 22 -14.77 -2.08 -23.24
N LEU A 23 -15.01 -1.41 -22.11
CA LEU A 23 -14.04 -0.51 -21.50
C LEU A 23 -12.81 -1.34 -21.06
N ASN A 24 -11.73 -1.22 -21.84
CA ASN A 24 -10.39 -1.58 -21.41
C ASN A 24 -9.99 -0.63 -20.27
N PHE A 25 -10.36 -0.98 -19.03
CA PHE A 25 -9.84 -0.32 -17.85
C PHE A 25 -8.40 -0.80 -17.63
N VAL A 26 -7.46 0.04 -18.05
CA VAL A 26 -6.04 -0.13 -17.72
C VAL A 26 -5.84 0.36 -16.30
N CYS A 27 -5.83 -0.55 -15.32
CA CYS A 27 -5.14 -0.30 -14.06
C CYS A 27 -3.64 -0.14 -14.37
N PRO A 28 -2.98 0.95 -13.93
CA PRO A 28 -1.56 1.12 -14.15
C PRO A 28 -0.80 0.26 -13.13
N PHE A 29 -0.39 -0.94 -13.53
CA PHE A 29 0.61 -1.72 -12.80
C PHE A 29 2.01 -1.44 -13.33
N HIS A 30 2.93 -1.38 -12.37
CA HIS A 30 4.39 -1.28 -12.47
C HIS A 30 4.98 -1.92 -13.73
N VAL A 31 5.75 -1.11 -14.46
CA VAL A 31 6.68 -1.59 -15.50
C VAL A 31 8.10 -1.38 -14.96
N ASP A 32 8.81 -2.49 -14.76
CA ASP A 32 10.25 -2.52 -14.52
C ASP A 32 11.00 -1.91 -15.71
N GLY A 33 11.86 -0.93 -15.45
CA GLY A 33 12.67 -0.30 -16.49
C GLY A 33 13.78 0.59 -15.94
N THR A 34 15.01 0.12 -16.07
CA THR A 34 16.27 0.78 -15.77
C THR A 34 16.35 2.19 -16.41
N ILE A 35 16.48 3.25 -15.60
CA ILE A 35 16.65 4.61 -16.12
C ILE A 35 18.14 4.89 -16.40
N LYS A 36 18.49 5.06 -17.68
CA LYS A 36 19.70 5.77 -18.11
C LYS A 36 19.54 7.25 -17.74
N GLN A 37 20.55 7.82 -17.09
CA GLN A 37 20.62 9.24 -16.73
C GLN A 37 20.56 10.10 -17.99
N ASN A 38 19.50 10.92 -18.11
CA ASN A 38 19.53 12.10 -18.96
C ASN A 38 19.49 13.35 -18.08
N HIS A 39 20.48 14.20 -18.31
CA HIS A 39 20.72 15.47 -17.66
C HIS A 39 19.52 16.42 -17.82
N LEU A 40 18.81 16.68 -16.72
CA LEU A 40 17.94 17.83 -16.59
C LEU A 40 18.32 18.63 -15.34
N ASN A 41 18.82 19.84 -15.59
CA ASN A 41 19.19 20.84 -14.60
C ASN A 41 18.06 21.07 -13.59
N LYS A 42 18.25 20.65 -12.34
CA LYS A 42 17.40 21.04 -11.21
C LYS A 42 18.18 21.97 -10.29
N LYS A 43 17.77 23.24 -10.27
CA LYS A 43 18.08 24.21 -9.19
C LYS A 43 17.80 23.54 -7.85
N ARG A 44 18.86 23.30 -7.07
CA ARG A 44 18.81 22.73 -5.72
C ARG A 44 18.21 23.74 -4.75
N ASN A 45 16.99 23.49 -4.28
CA ASN A 45 16.49 24.12 -3.06
C ASN A 45 17.11 23.39 -1.87
N LYS A 46 18.25 23.89 -1.37
CA LYS A 46 19.11 23.24 -0.36
C LYS A 46 18.61 23.33 1.09
N ASN A 47 17.48 23.99 1.37
CA ASN A 47 17.15 24.43 2.73
C ASN A 47 15.98 23.70 3.42
N LYS A 48 15.59 22.49 2.98
CA LYS A 48 14.53 21.71 3.69
C LYS A 48 14.83 20.23 3.93
N ILE A 49 16.10 19.82 3.77
CA ILE A 49 16.57 18.44 4.02
C ILE A 49 17.77 18.51 4.97
N LYS A 50 17.52 18.88 6.22
CA LYS A 50 18.42 18.57 7.33
C LYS A 50 17.54 17.85 8.35
N GLU A 51 18.05 16.73 8.87
CA GLU A 51 17.42 15.80 9.82
C GLU A 51 16.52 14.70 9.21
N LEU A 52 17.16 13.73 8.55
CA LEU A 52 16.53 12.47 8.12
C LEU A 52 17.43 11.25 8.41
N SER A 53 18.32 11.35 9.41
CA SER A 53 19.20 10.24 9.80
C SER A 53 18.64 9.57 11.06
N ALA A 54 18.75 8.24 11.14
CA ALA A 54 18.46 7.46 12.33
C ALA A 54 19.36 7.80 13.55
N GLY A 55 20.24 8.79 13.44
CA GLY A 55 21.13 9.26 14.50
C GLY A 55 20.46 10.09 15.60
N ASN A 56 19.25 10.62 15.38
CA ASN A 56 18.44 11.20 16.45
C ASN A 56 17.41 10.16 16.89
N LEU A 57 17.80 9.32 17.86
CA LEU A 57 16.85 8.51 18.63
C LEU A 57 16.10 9.46 19.57
N GLU A 58 15.16 10.24 19.04
CA GLU A 58 14.14 10.84 19.89
C GLU A 58 13.23 9.69 20.34
N VAL A 59 13.49 9.22 21.57
CA VAL A 59 12.62 8.28 22.26
C VAL A 59 11.37 9.06 22.64
N GLU A 60 10.32 8.96 21.82
CA GLU A 60 8.99 9.34 22.29
C GLU A 60 8.63 8.42 23.47
N GLU A 61 8.35 9.02 24.63
CA GLU A 61 7.95 8.29 25.83
C GLU A 61 6.74 7.37 25.53
N GLY A 62 6.86 6.09 25.90
CA GLY A 62 5.76 5.13 25.83
C GLY A 62 5.73 4.19 24.62
N ILE A 63 6.71 4.22 23.71
CA ILE A 63 6.82 3.21 22.64
C ILE A 63 7.77 2.10 23.07
N GLU A 64 7.22 0.90 23.26
CA GLU A 64 8.01 -0.29 23.62
C GLU A 64 8.98 -0.70 22.50
N ASP A 65 10.12 -1.24 22.89
CA ASP A 65 11.12 -1.79 21.97
C ASP A 65 10.60 -3.04 21.23
N VAL A 66 11.11 -3.27 20.01
CA VAL A 66 10.76 -4.47 19.25
C VAL A 66 11.55 -5.67 19.80
N SER A 67 10.84 -6.74 20.17
CA SER A 67 11.47 -7.98 20.63
C SER A 67 12.33 -8.64 19.55
N GLU A 68 13.50 -9.16 19.94
CA GLU A 68 14.37 -9.92 19.04
C GLU A 68 13.69 -11.20 18.52
N HIS A 69 12.85 -11.82 19.36
CA HIS A 69 12.12 -13.04 19.03
C HIS A 69 10.95 -12.71 18.10
N ARG A 70 10.94 -13.33 16.92
CA ARG A 70 9.87 -13.18 15.94
C ARG A 70 8.84 -14.30 16.08
N GLN A 71 7.56 -13.95 16.07
CA GLN A 71 6.48 -14.92 16.01
C GLN A 71 6.46 -15.69 14.67
N LYS A 72 5.83 -16.86 14.66
CA LYS A 72 5.58 -17.65 13.44
C LYS A 72 4.64 -16.87 12.52
N HIS A 73 4.83 -16.95 11.19
CA HIS A 73 3.95 -16.26 10.23
C HIS A 73 2.50 -16.71 10.38
N LYS A 74 1.66 -15.84 10.96
CA LYS A 74 0.20 -15.95 11.04
C LYS A 74 -0.44 -15.37 9.77
N LYS A 75 -1.58 -15.93 9.40
CA LYS A 75 -2.47 -15.42 8.35
C LYS A 75 -3.81 -15.11 9.03
N PRO A 76 -4.70 -14.29 8.42
CA PRO A 76 -6.03 -14.03 8.98
C PRO A 76 -6.72 -15.35 9.34
N GLU A 77 -7.10 -15.54 10.61
CA GLU A 77 -7.52 -16.86 11.12
C GLU A 77 -9.01 -17.10 10.86
N ASP A 78 -9.82 -16.09 11.13
CA ASP A 78 -11.28 -16.13 10.98
C ASP A 78 -11.80 -15.24 9.83
N ASP A 79 -13.12 -15.19 9.70
CA ASP A 79 -13.83 -14.38 8.71
C ASP A 79 -13.77 -12.88 9.00
N SER A 80 -13.65 -12.49 10.27
CA SER A 80 -13.52 -11.09 10.66
C SER A 80 -12.19 -10.54 10.14
N ASP A 81 -11.10 -11.21 10.48
CA ASP A 81 -9.73 -10.92 10.06
C ASP A 81 -9.60 -10.98 8.54
N LEU A 82 -10.15 -12.04 7.92
CA LEU A 82 -10.16 -12.16 6.46
C LEU A 82 -10.91 -11.00 5.82
N GLY A 83 -12.05 -10.59 6.38
CA GLY A 83 -12.81 -9.47 5.86
C GLY A 83 -12.04 -8.15 5.93
N TYR A 84 -11.32 -7.90 7.03
CA TYR A 84 -10.47 -6.72 7.14
C TYR A 84 -9.31 -6.75 6.15
N TYR A 85 -8.63 -7.89 6.05
CA TYR A 85 -7.57 -8.09 5.06
C TYR A 85 -8.07 -7.86 3.63
N LEU A 86 -9.21 -8.46 3.26
CA LEU A 86 -9.81 -8.30 1.93
C LEU A 86 -10.26 -6.86 1.66
N ALA A 87 -10.82 -6.17 2.65
CA ALA A 87 -11.21 -4.77 2.50
C ALA A 87 -10.01 -3.89 2.14
N GLY A 88 -8.90 -4.04 2.87
CA GLY A 88 -7.65 -3.32 2.57
C GLY A 88 -7.10 -3.68 1.20
N LEU A 89 -7.04 -4.97 0.86
CA LEU A 89 -6.53 -5.42 -0.44
C LEU A 89 -7.38 -4.90 -1.62
N ILE A 90 -8.72 -4.93 -1.47
CA ILE A 90 -9.65 -4.40 -2.48
C ILE A 90 -9.51 -2.88 -2.60
N GLU A 91 -9.32 -2.15 -1.50
CA GLU A 91 -9.10 -0.71 -1.53
C GLU A 91 -7.80 -0.29 -2.22
N GLY A 92 -6.76 -1.14 -2.14
CA GLY A 92 -5.54 -0.95 -2.91
C GLY A 92 -5.72 -1.29 -4.39
N GLU A 93 -6.06 -2.55 -4.70
CA GLU A 93 -5.94 -3.11 -6.06
C GLU A 93 -7.22 -3.77 -6.62
N GLY A 94 -8.35 -3.55 -5.95
CA GLY A 94 -9.63 -4.12 -6.32
C GLY A 94 -10.53 -3.23 -7.17
N TYR A 95 -11.58 -3.82 -7.72
CA TYR A 95 -12.68 -3.13 -8.37
C TYR A 95 -14.00 -3.80 -8.00
N ILE A 96 -14.98 -3.00 -7.57
CA ILE A 96 -16.36 -3.45 -7.32
C ILE A 96 -17.23 -2.94 -8.46
N GLY A 97 -17.80 -3.85 -9.23
CA GLY A 97 -18.68 -3.53 -10.34
C GLY A 97 -20.00 -4.30 -10.28
N SER A 98 -20.91 -3.97 -11.21
CA SER A 98 -22.22 -4.61 -11.34
C SER A 98 -22.11 -6.13 -11.55
N ARG A 99 -21.11 -6.59 -12.30
CA ARG A 99 -20.87 -8.02 -12.54
C ARG A 99 -20.35 -8.75 -11.29
N GLY A 100 -19.51 -8.09 -10.49
CA GLY A 100 -18.89 -8.66 -9.29
C GLY A 100 -17.63 -7.93 -8.88
N ILE A 101 -16.69 -8.65 -8.27
CA ILE A 101 -15.47 -8.07 -7.67
C ILE A 101 -14.25 -8.62 -8.40
N GLU A 102 -13.29 -7.76 -8.69
CA GLU A 102 -12.00 -8.13 -9.26
C GLU A 102 -10.86 -7.60 -8.40
N VAL A 103 -9.75 -8.33 -8.31
CA VAL A 103 -8.51 -7.88 -7.64
C VAL A 103 -7.33 -8.27 -8.50
N LEU A 104 -6.41 -7.33 -8.70
CA LEU A 104 -5.16 -7.55 -9.44
C LEU A 104 -4.03 -7.90 -8.48
N PHE A 105 -3.15 -8.78 -8.95
CA PHE A 105 -1.97 -9.25 -8.23
C PHE A 105 -0.77 -9.22 -9.17
N HIS A 106 0.40 -8.87 -8.66
CA HIS A 106 1.64 -9.11 -9.37
C HIS A 106 1.90 -10.63 -9.50
N GLU A 107 2.67 -11.05 -10.51
CA GLU A 107 2.99 -12.46 -10.76
C GLU A 107 3.68 -13.13 -9.57
N SER A 108 4.51 -12.40 -8.81
CA SER A 108 5.14 -12.89 -7.58
C SER A 108 4.13 -13.24 -6.48
N ASP A 109 2.93 -12.67 -6.54
CA ASP A 109 1.93 -12.71 -5.46
C ASP A 109 0.73 -13.59 -5.82
N VAL A 110 0.78 -14.29 -6.95
CA VAL A 110 -0.32 -15.12 -7.47
C VAL A 110 -0.74 -16.22 -6.48
N ALA A 111 0.18 -16.72 -5.66
CA ALA A 111 -0.13 -17.70 -4.61
C ALA A 111 -1.18 -17.17 -3.62
N THR A 112 -1.17 -15.86 -3.33
CA THR A 112 -2.17 -15.23 -2.45
C THR A 112 -3.53 -15.14 -3.12
N ALA A 113 -3.59 -14.88 -4.43
CA ALA A 113 -4.84 -14.96 -5.19
C ALA A 113 -5.47 -16.37 -5.08
N TYR A 114 -4.68 -17.44 -5.24
CA TYR A 114 -5.16 -18.81 -5.08
C TYR A 114 -5.59 -19.13 -3.65
N ASN A 115 -4.87 -18.65 -2.64
CA ASN A 115 -5.26 -18.81 -1.24
C ASN A 115 -6.59 -18.11 -0.93
N ILE A 116 -6.77 -16.88 -1.43
CA ILE A 116 -8.01 -16.11 -1.28
C ILE A 116 -9.16 -16.84 -1.97
N LYS A 117 -8.98 -17.28 -3.22
CA LYS A 117 -9.96 -18.10 -3.95
C LYS A 117 -10.36 -19.33 -3.15
N LYS A 118 -9.40 -20.06 -2.58
CA LYS A 118 -9.65 -21.26 -1.77
C LYS A 118 -10.48 -20.94 -0.53
N ARG A 119 -10.20 -19.83 0.17
CA ARG A 119 -10.93 -19.42 1.38
C ARG A 119 -12.34 -18.91 1.09
N ILE A 120 -12.51 -18.18 0.00
CA ILE A 120 -13.84 -17.69 -0.43
C ILE A 120 -14.68 -18.86 -0.98
N GLY A 121 -14.02 -19.84 -1.62
CA GLY A 121 -14.68 -20.97 -2.32
C GLY A 121 -15.14 -20.62 -3.73
N TYR A 122 -14.90 -19.39 -4.20
CA TYR A 122 -15.34 -18.88 -5.49
C TYR A 122 -14.26 -18.04 -6.17
N GLY A 123 -14.42 -17.86 -7.48
CA GLY A 123 -13.59 -16.97 -8.30
C GLY A 123 -12.73 -17.71 -9.31
N ASN A 124 -12.33 -16.99 -10.35
CA ASN A 124 -11.42 -17.47 -11.39
C ASN A 124 -10.18 -16.58 -11.43
N ILE A 125 -9.03 -17.17 -11.69
CA ILE A 125 -7.76 -16.47 -11.76
C ILE A 125 -7.26 -16.56 -13.19
N TYR A 126 -6.92 -15.41 -13.77
CA TYR A 126 -6.45 -15.31 -15.16
C TYR A 126 -5.14 -14.55 -15.21
N LYS A 127 -4.18 -15.01 -16.02
CA LYS A 127 -2.99 -14.22 -16.34
C LYS A 127 -3.39 -13.05 -17.24
N VAL A 128 -2.95 -11.84 -16.90
CA VAL A 128 -3.19 -10.65 -17.73
C VAL A 128 -2.22 -10.70 -18.91
N LYS A 129 -2.76 -10.56 -20.13
CA LYS A 129 -1.97 -10.62 -21.36
C LYS A 129 -0.85 -9.58 -21.35
N ASP A 130 0.36 -9.99 -21.74
CA ASP A 130 1.55 -9.15 -21.87
C ASP A 130 1.96 -8.40 -20.59
N LYS A 131 1.53 -8.87 -19.41
CA LYS A 131 1.86 -8.29 -18.12
C LYS A 131 2.29 -9.36 -17.11
N ARG A 132 3.15 -8.97 -16.16
CA ARG A 132 3.50 -9.77 -14.98
C ARG A 132 2.41 -9.66 -13.91
N ALA A 133 1.16 -9.91 -14.28
CA ALA A 133 0.02 -9.73 -13.41
C ALA A 133 -1.03 -10.82 -13.60
N TYR A 134 -1.75 -11.14 -12.53
CA TYR A 134 -2.90 -12.03 -12.51
C TYR A 134 -4.11 -11.29 -11.97
N LYS A 135 -5.30 -11.66 -12.46
CA LYS A 135 -6.57 -11.10 -12.03
C LYS A 135 -7.42 -12.19 -11.40
N LEU A 136 -7.82 -11.99 -10.14
CA LEU A 136 -8.87 -12.76 -9.50
C LEU A 136 -10.21 -12.10 -9.81
N SER A 137 -11.08 -12.77 -10.56
CA SER A 137 -12.43 -12.31 -10.90
C SER A 137 -13.48 -13.17 -10.19
N ILE A 138 -14.31 -12.54 -9.37
CA ILE A 138 -15.38 -13.16 -8.60
C ILE A 138 -16.71 -12.63 -9.16
N PHE A 139 -17.28 -13.40 -10.10
CA PHE A 139 -18.54 -13.04 -10.78
C PHE A 139 -19.70 -13.97 -10.44
N ASN A 140 -19.43 -15.11 -9.79
CA ASN A 140 -20.50 -15.99 -9.30
C ASN A 140 -21.31 -15.25 -8.22
N LYS A 141 -22.64 -15.26 -8.31
CA LYS A 141 -23.52 -14.53 -7.37
C LYS A 141 -23.23 -14.86 -5.90
N LYS A 142 -23.12 -16.16 -5.55
CA LYS A 142 -22.81 -16.60 -4.19
C LYS A 142 -21.39 -16.18 -3.76
N GLY A 143 -20.44 -16.17 -4.70
CA GLY A 143 -19.09 -15.67 -4.46
C GLY A 143 -19.04 -14.18 -4.17
N VAL A 144 -19.77 -13.37 -4.95
CA VAL A 144 -19.85 -11.92 -4.73
C VAL A 144 -20.54 -11.63 -3.39
N GLU A 145 -21.65 -12.31 -3.09
CA GLU A 145 -22.36 -12.20 -1.82
C GLU A 145 -21.45 -12.55 -0.63
N ARG A 146 -20.69 -13.64 -0.74
CA ARG A 146 -19.71 -14.05 0.29
C ARG A 146 -18.67 -12.98 0.52
N VAL A 147 -18.03 -12.45 -0.53
CA VAL A 147 -17.03 -11.39 -0.37
C VAL A 147 -17.68 -10.12 0.19
N TRP A 148 -18.85 -9.74 -0.31
CA TRP A 148 -19.58 -8.57 0.17
C TRP A 148 -19.90 -8.68 1.67
N SER A 149 -20.38 -9.84 2.13
CA SER A 149 -20.64 -10.09 3.55
C SER A 149 -19.39 -9.98 4.43
N LEU A 150 -18.21 -10.27 3.87
CA LEU A 150 -16.95 -10.19 4.60
C LEU A 150 -16.47 -8.74 4.73
N VAL A 151 -16.67 -7.90 3.71
CA VAL A 151 -16.04 -6.56 3.62
C VAL A 151 -16.98 -5.39 3.87
N ASN A 152 -18.31 -5.58 3.78
CA ASN A 152 -19.28 -4.52 4.06
C ASN A 152 -19.11 -4.02 5.50
N GLY A 153 -18.86 -2.72 5.67
CA GLY A 153 -18.56 -2.11 6.97
C GLY A 153 -17.10 -2.22 7.43
N LYS A 154 -16.17 -2.67 6.57
CA LYS A 154 -14.72 -2.75 6.86
C LYS A 154 -13.86 -1.87 5.95
N PHE A 155 -14.46 -1.19 4.98
CA PHE A 155 -13.75 -0.22 4.14
C PHE A 155 -13.41 1.04 4.92
N GLN A 156 -12.20 1.55 4.69
CA GLN A 156 -11.69 2.75 5.32
C GLN A 156 -11.80 3.96 4.40
N GLY A 157 -12.26 3.83 3.15
CA GLY A 157 -12.43 4.93 2.22
C GLY A 157 -13.78 4.89 1.51
N PRO A 158 -14.24 6.04 1.00
CA PRO A 158 -15.57 6.17 0.38
C PRO A 158 -15.63 5.55 -1.01
N TYR A 159 -14.50 5.36 -1.69
CA TYR A 159 -14.47 4.99 -3.11
C TYR A 159 -15.10 3.62 -3.38
N LYS A 160 -14.74 2.58 -2.61
CA LYS A 160 -15.31 1.23 -2.79
C LYS A 160 -16.77 1.14 -2.33
N ILE A 161 -17.13 1.91 -1.30
CA ILE A 161 -18.53 2.07 -0.87
C ILE A 161 -19.36 2.69 -1.99
N ALA A 162 -18.86 3.76 -2.63
CA ALA A 162 -19.53 4.38 -3.77
C ALA A 162 -19.66 3.43 -4.96
N GLN A 163 -18.62 2.64 -5.26
CA GLN A 163 -18.69 1.61 -6.30
C GLN A 163 -19.77 0.56 -6.02
N ALA A 164 -19.90 0.10 -4.77
CA ALA A 164 -20.96 -0.84 -4.37
C ALA A 164 -22.36 -0.24 -4.51
N LYS A 165 -22.54 1.04 -4.12
CA LYS A 165 -23.80 1.78 -4.31
C LYS A 165 -24.18 1.91 -5.78
N LEU A 166 -23.24 2.36 -6.62
CA LEU A 166 -23.46 2.47 -8.08
C LEU A 166 -23.75 1.12 -8.73
N SER A 167 -23.26 0.04 -8.15
CA SER A 167 -23.46 -1.33 -8.64
C SER A 167 -24.70 -2.01 -8.05
N GLY A 168 -25.52 -1.31 -7.25
CA GLY A 168 -26.78 -1.81 -6.70
C GLY A 168 -26.61 -2.97 -5.72
N TYR A 169 -25.53 -2.99 -4.93
CA TYR A 169 -25.27 -4.10 -4.00
C TYR A 169 -26.30 -4.19 -2.86
N ASP A 170 -26.91 -3.06 -2.50
CA ASP A 170 -27.98 -2.98 -1.52
C ASP A 170 -29.22 -3.76 -1.96
N THR A 171 -29.68 -3.49 -3.18
CA THR A 171 -30.84 -4.16 -3.79
C THR A 171 -30.52 -5.60 -4.16
N ARG A 172 -29.35 -5.85 -4.75
CA ARG A 172 -28.92 -7.17 -5.22
C ARG A 172 -28.81 -8.21 -4.11
N PHE A 173 -28.39 -7.79 -2.91
CA PHE A 173 -28.17 -8.66 -1.76
C PHE A 173 -29.13 -8.38 -0.60
N ASN A 174 -30.14 -7.53 -0.80
CA ASN A 174 -31.07 -7.09 0.25
C ASN A 174 -30.36 -6.70 1.55
N SER A 175 -29.32 -5.86 1.44
CA SER A 175 -28.43 -5.51 2.55
C SER A 175 -28.17 -4.01 2.60
N VAL A 176 -28.01 -3.43 3.79
CA VAL A 176 -27.61 -2.03 3.91
C VAL A 176 -26.12 -1.90 3.58
N ILE A 177 -25.78 -0.97 2.67
CA ILE A 177 -24.37 -0.62 2.43
C ILE A 177 -23.89 0.23 3.60
N LEU A 178 -22.97 -0.32 4.40
CA LEU A 178 -22.45 0.34 5.57
C LEU A 178 -21.47 1.47 5.19
N LYS A 179 -21.38 2.46 6.07
CA LYS A 179 -20.43 3.57 5.95
C LYS A 179 -18.99 3.09 6.22
N GLU A 180 -18.05 4.01 6.02
CA GLU A 180 -16.64 3.79 6.37
C GLU A 180 -16.48 3.30 7.81
N ASP A 181 -15.63 2.30 8.00
CA ASP A 181 -15.24 1.85 9.32
C ASP A 181 -14.41 2.94 10.02
N THR A 182 -14.73 3.17 11.29
CA THR A 182 -14.05 4.13 12.15
C THR A 182 -13.05 3.45 13.08
N THR A 183 -13.01 2.11 13.10
CA THR A 183 -12.02 1.34 13.84
C THR A 183 -10.62 1.70 13.38
N SER A 184 -9.70 1.89 14.33
CA SER A 184 -8.31 2.20 14.01
C SER A 184 -7.71 1.11 13.11
N ILE A 185 -7.13 1.52 11.98
CA ILE A 185 -6.49 0.60 11.03
C ILE A 185 -5.32 -0.18 11.64
N LEU A 186 -4.76 0.29 12.77
CA LEU A 186 -3.68 -0.39 13.48
C LEU A 186 -4.18 -1.53 14.38
N LYS A 187 -5.50 -1.70 14.50
CA LYS A 187 -6.13 -2.75 15.32
C LYS A 187 -6.81 -3.84 14.48
N THR A 188 -6.62 -3.82 13.16
CA THR A 188 -7.25 -4.76 12.24
C THR A 188 -6.28 -5.18 11.13
N TYR A 189 -6.62 -6.23 10.39
CA TYR A 189 -5.87 -6.66 9.21
C TYR A 189 -5.97 -5.72 7.99
N TRP A 190 -6.71 -4.60 8.10
CA TRP A 190 -6.93 -3.71 6.97
C TRP A 190 -5.61 -3.18 6.36
N LEU A 191 -4.71 -2.66 7.20
CA LEU A 191 -3.44 -2.12 6.70
C LEU A 191 -2.53 -3.23 6.16
N ALA A 192 -2.61 -4.46 6.66
CA ALA A 192 -1.89 -5.60 6.09
C ALA A 192 -2.35 -5.92 4.67
N GLY A 193 -3.67 -5.93 4.43
CA GLY A 193 -4.23 -6.11 3.08
C GLY A 193 -3.90 -4.96 2.14
N PHE A 194 -4.02 -3.72 2.63
CA PHE A 194 -3.69 -2.53 1.86
C PHE A 194 -2.18 -2.45 1.51
N ALA A 195 -1.31 -2.87 2.43
CA ALA A 195 0.13 -2.94 2.20
C ALA A 195 0.55 -4.12 1.30
N ASP A 196 -0.22 -5.21 1.26
CA ASP A 196 0.00 -6.28 0.28
C ASP A 196 -0.37 -5.86 -1.14
N ALA A 197 -1.18 -4.80 -1.28
CA ALA A 197 -1.53 -4.20 -2.56
C ALA A 197 -0.42 -3.26 -3.06
N ASP A 198 -0.03 -2.27 -2.26
CA ASP A 198 0.85 -1.16 -2.69
C ASP A 198 1.95 -0.77 -1.68
N GLY A 199 2.14 -1.60 -0.65
CA GLY A 199 3.10 -1.37 0.44
C GLY A 199 4.50 -1.90 0.15
N ASN A 200 5.51 -1.18 0.64
CA ASN A 200 6.91 -1.51 0.43
C ASN A 200 7.77 -1.26 1.68
N PHE A 201 8.61 -2.25 2.01
CA PHE A 201 9.65 -2.17 3.04
C PHE A 201 11.01 -2.06 2.37
N SER A 202 11.73 -0.97 2.64
CA SER A 202 13.04 -0.71 2.02
C SER A 202 14.13 -0.47 3.05
N ILE A 203 15.37 -0.78 2.66
CA ILE A 203 16.59 -0.43 3.40
C ILE A 203 17.43 0.45 2.47
N PHE A 204 17.66 1.69 2.86
CA PHE A 204 18.56 2.60 2.17
C PHE A 204 19.84 2.78 2.98
N ILE A 205 20.97 2.68 2.28
CA ILE A 205 22.30 2.92 2.84
C ILE A 205 22.94 3.98 1.96
N SER A 206 23.27 5.14 2.54
CA SER A 206 23.88 6.26 1.84
C SER A 206 25.23 6.62 2.45
N LYS A 207 26.13 7.22 1.66
CA LYS A 207 27.40 7.74 2.18
C LYS A 207 27.10 8.93 3.09
N SER A 208 27.77 9.00 4.24
CA SER A 208 27.66 10.12 5.17
C SER A 208 29.05 10.56 5.62
N GLN A 209 29.29 11.86 5.60
CA GLN A 209 30.54 12.46 6.10
C GLN A 209 30.51 12.68 7.62
N THR A 210 29.32 12.68 8.23
CA THR A 210 29.15 12.99 9.65
C THR A 210 29.09 11.76 10.54
N HIS A 211 28.83 10.58 9.98
CA HIS A 211 28.76 9.33 10.73
C HIS A 211 30.13 8.67 10.77
N LYS A 212 30.52 8.14 11.94
CA LYS A 212 31.82 7.47 12.16
C LYS A 212 32.11 6.35 11.15
N MET A 213 31.07 5.61 10.75
CA MET A 213 31.17 4.50 9.79
C MET A 213 31.06 4.94 8.31
N GLY A 214 31.01 6.25 8.04
CA GLY A 214 30.90 6.77 6.68
C GLY A 214 29.54 6.49 5.99
N LYS A 215 28.57 5.93 6.70
CA LYS A 215 27.28 5.49 6.15
C LYS A 215 26.10 5.91 7.04
N SER A 216 24.99 6.27 6.41
CA SER A 216 23.70 6.52 7.05
C SER A 216 22.67 5.52 6.56
N ILE A 217 21.82 5.03 7.48
CA ILE A 217 20.85 3.98 7.21
C ILE A 217 19.45 4.52 7.44
N THR A 218 18.55 4.24 6.50
CA THR A 218 17.12 4.58 6.61
C THR A 218 16.29 3.37 6.23
N ILE A 219 15.24 3.10 6.99
CA ILE A 219 14.38 1.92 6.81
C ILE A 219 12.90 2.31 6.62
N PRO A 220 12.52 2.98 5.52
CA PRO A 220 11.15 3.45 5.38
C PRO A 220 10.19 2.29 5.07
N PHE A 221 8.99 2.38 5.65
CA PHE A 221 7.78 1.74 5.13
C PHE A 221 7.05 2.77 4.27
N ARG A 222 6.62 2.36 3.08
CA ARG A 222 6.01 3.23 2.08
C ARG A 222 4.73 2.61 1.54
N VAL A 223 3.75 3.46 1.26
CA VAL A 223 2.55 3.09 0.52
C VAL A 223 2.32 4.15 -0.54
N THR A 224 2.08 3.73 -1.78
CA THR A 224 1.81 4.64 -2.90
C THR A 224 0.35 4.51 -3.29
N GLN A 225 -0.32 5.61 -3.60
CA GLN A 225 -1.71 5.59 -4.04
C GLN A 225 -2.00 6.81 -4.92
N LYS A 226 -2.94 6.67 -5.86
CA LYS A 226 -3.36 7.78 -6.73
C LYS A 226 -3.97 8.92 -5.93
N HIS A 227 -4.84 8.60 -4.96
CA HIS A 227 -5.52 9.55 -4.10
C HIS A 227 -4.96 9.51 -2.67
N PRO A 228 -4.78 10.67 -2.00
CA PRO A 228 -4.11 10.72 -0.70
C PRO A 228 -5.01 10.38 0.49
N GLU A 229 -6.31 10.20 0.30
CA GLU A 229 -7.28 10.06 1.39
C GLU A 229 -6.94 8.92 2.38
N LEU A 230 -6.73 7.71 1.86
CA LEU A 230 -6.32 6.57 2.68
C LEU A 230 -4.90 6.74 3.25
N LEU A 231 -4.02 7.44 2.53
CA LEU A 231 -2.67 7.76 3.03
C LEU A 231 -2.74 8.71 4.22
N ASN A 232 -3.65 9.69 4.21
CA ASN A 232 -3.89 10.59 5.34
C ASN A 232 -4.41 9.82 6.56
N LYS A 233 -5.27 8.82 6.36
CA LYS A 233 -5.70 7.92 7.45
C LYS A 233 -4.52 7.14 8.04
N ILE A 234 -3.63 6.62 7.20
CA ILE A 234 -2.40 5.94 7.64
C ILE A 234 -1.49 6.89 8.43
N GLN A 235 -1.23 8.08 7.90
CA GLN A 235 -0.41 9.10 8.56
C GLN A 235 -0.98 9.49 9.93
N LYS A 236 -2.30 9.69 10.03
CA LYS A 236 -2.98 9.98 11.29
C LYS A 236 -2.89 8.81 12.26
N ALA A 237 -3.05 7.58 11.80
CA ALA A 237 -3.01 6.38 12.64
C ALA A 237 -1.63 6.16 13.28
N PHE A 238 -0.54 6.38 12.53
CA PHE A 238 0.83 6.36 13.05
C PHE A 238 1.24 7.69 13.72
N ASN A 239 0.34 8.67 13.81
CA ASN A 239 0.63 10.01 14.29
C ASN A 239 1.92 10.60 13.68
N GLY A 240 2.17 10.36 12.39
CA GLY A 240 3.43 10.74 11.75
C GLY A 240 3.73 10.06 10.43
N GLY A 241 4.91 10.37 9.90
CA GLY A 241 5.28 10.10 8.51
C GLY A 241 4.96 11.29 7.60
N VAL A 242 5.39 11.20 6.35
CA VAL A 242 5.26 12.29 5.36
C VAL A 242 4.54 11.77 4.14
N ILE A 243 3.60 12.57 3.63
CA ILE A 243 2.95 12.35 2.34
C ILE A 243 3.49 13.38 1.35
N TYR A 244 3.96 12.91 0.20
CA TYR A 244 4.41 13.77 -0.88
C TYR A 244 3.94 13.24 -2.23
N GLN A 245 3.81 14.16 -3.19
CA GLN A 245 3.49 13.81 -4.57
C GLN A 245 4.76 13.40 -5.32
N THR A 246 4.61 12.39 -6.17
CA THR A 246 5.65 11.91 -7.08
C THR A 246 4.99 11.48 -8.39
N SER A 247 5.74 11.43 -9.48
CA SER A 247 5.24 10.89 -10.74
C SER A 247 5.71 9.45 -10.86
N ASP A 248 4.79 8.51 -11.07
CA ASP A 248 5.14 7.35 -11.87
C ASP A 248 5.14 7.77 -13.35
N GLN A 249 5.75 6.99 -14.23
CA GLN A 249 5.99 7.39 -15.63
C GLN A 249 4.73 7.84 -16.41
N VAL A 250 3.53 7.61 -15.87
CA VAL A 250 2.24 7.85 -16.53
C VAL A 250 1.35 8.83 -15.76
N SER A 251 1.51 8.96 -14.43
CA SER A 251 0.57 9.68 -13.59
C SER A 251 1.18 10.28 -12.31
N LEU A 252 0.51 11.33 -11.81
CA LEU A 252 0.77 11.88 -10.49
C LEU A 252 0.20 10.94 -9.42
N VAL A 253 1.06 10.49 -8.52
CA VAL A 253 0.71 9.64 -7.39
C VAL A 253 1.17 10.27 -6.08
N HIS A 254 0.54 9.87 -4.98
CA HIS A 254 0.91 10.27 -3.63
C HIS A 254 1.63 9.10 -2.95
N ARG A 255 2.61 9.41 -2.11
CA ARG A 255 3.35 8.41 -1.36
C ARG A 255 3.47 8.79 0.09
N TYR A 256 2.98 7.91 0.95
CA TYR A 256 3.29 7.92 2.37
C TYR A 256 4.66 7.29 2.61
N THR A 257 5.45 7.86 3.51
CA THR A 257 6.71 7.27 3.99
C THR A 257 6.85 7.49 5.49
N THR A 258 7.25 6.45 6.22
CA THR A 258 7.83 6.67 7.56
C THR A 258 9.18 7.35 7.41
N VAL A 259 9.49 8.26 8.34
CA VAL A 259 10.71 9.09 8.29
C VAL A 259 11.55 9.00 9.57
N THR A 260 10.96 8.60 10.69
CA THR A 260 11.67 8.46 11.97
C THR A 260 11.80 7.00 12.39
N PHE A 261 12.76 6.73 13.27
CA PHE A 261 12.94 5.41 13.89
C PHE A 261 11.70 5.00 14.72
N SER A 262 11.16 5.93 15.50
CA SER A 262 9.95 5.71 16.30
C SER A 262 8.75 5.25 15.44
N ARG A 263 8.52 5.87 14.27
CA ARG A 263 7.48 5.39 13.34
C ARG A 263 7.78 4.01 12.77
N ALA A 264 9.05 3.67 12.55
CA ALA A 264 9.43 2.32 12.13
C ALA A 264 9.15 1.28 13.22
N VAL A 265 9.36 1.61 14.51
CA VAL A 265 8.97 0.73 15.64
C VAL A 265 7.47 0.48 15.65
N GLN A 266 6.64 1.51 15.49
CA GLN A 266 5.18 1.33 15.42
C GLN A 266 4.74 0.47 14.23
N VAL A 267 5.36 0.64 13.07
CA VAL A 267 5.13 -0.22 11.90
C VAL A 267 5.50 -1.67 12.22
N ALA A 268 6.62 -1.90 12.92
CA ALA A 268 7.01 -3.24 13.32
C ALA A 268 5.97 -3.87 14.25
N HIS A 269 5.53 -3.15 15.29
CA HIS A 269 4.48 -3.62 16.21
C HIS A 269 3.19 -3.99 15.49
N TYR A 270 2.75 -3.16 14.54
CA TYR A 270 1.58 -3.48 13.72
C TYR A 270 1.76 -4.79 12.96
N PHE A 271 2.84 -4.94 12.19
CA PHE A 271 3.05 -6.11 11.35
C PHE A 271 3.52 -7.37 12.10
N ASP A 272 3.90 -7.26 13.38
CA ASP A 272 4.11 -8.38 14.30
C ASP A 272 2.78 -8.91 14.87
N GLN A 273 1.71 -8.11 14.84
CA GLN A 273 0.35 -8.50 15.24
C GLN A 273 -0.49 -8.92 14.02
N PHE A 274 -0.49 -8.07 12.99
CA PHE A 274 -1.26 -8.22 11.76
C PHE A 274 -0.31 -8.45 10.59
N HIS A 275 0.04 -9.71 10.39
CA HIS A 275 1.09 -10.08 9.46
C HIS A 275 0.72 -9.78 8.01
N ILE A 276 1.67 -9.17 7.29
CA ILE A 276 1.61 -9.03 5.84
C ILE A 276 1.78 -10.41 5.16
N ILE A 277 1.04 -10.69 4.08
CA ILE A 277 1.00 -12.02 3.45
C ILE A 277 2.03 -12.16 2.33
N ASN A 278 2.02 -11.26 1.34
CA ASN A 278 2.90 -11.33 0.16
C ASN A 278 4.33 -10.96 0.53
N HIS A 279 4.51 -9.88 1.28
CA HIS A 279 5.82 -9.27 1.52
C HIS A 279 6.45 -9.67 2.86
N TRP A 280 6.03 -10.81 3.44
CA TRP A 280 6.49 -11.25 4.77
C TRP A 280 8.01 -11.35 4.90
N LEU A 281 8.69 -11.89 3.89
CA LEU A 281 10.15 -12.04 3.94
C LEU A 281 10.87 -10.69 3.87
N ARG A 282 10.34 -9.72 3.12
CA ARG A 282 10.86 -8.35 3.09
C ARG A 282 10.71 -7.70 4.45
N TYR A 283 9.52 -7.79 5.03
CA TYR A 283 9.25 -7.32 6.39
C TYR A 283 10.22 -7.95 7.40
N CYS A 284 10.50 -9.25 7.31
CA CYS A 284 11.44 -9.92 8.21
C CYS A 284 12.87 -9.35 8.13
N TYR A 285 13.39 -9.07 6.93
CA TYR A 285 14.71 -8.45 6.77
C TYR A 285 14.74 -6.99 7.22
N TRP A 286 13.65 -6.27 6.95
CA TRP A 286 13.46 -4.90 7.40
C TRP A 286 13.40 -4.82 8.93
N ARG A 287 12.62 -5.67 9.59
CA ARG A 287 12.50 -5.79 11.06
C ARG A 287 13.82 -6.18 11.72
N LYS A 288 14.57 -7.12 11.11
CA LYS A 288 15.93 -7.46 11.59
C LYS A 288 16.87 -6.26 11.53
N THR A 289 16.75 -5.45 10.48
CA THR A 289 17.52 -4.20 10.37
C THR A 289 17.11 -3.19 11.43
N LEU A 290 15.81 -3.05 11.70
CA LEU A 290 15.30 -2.21 12.78
C LEU A 290 15.90 -2.60 14.14
N ILE A 291 15.95 -3.90 14.47
CA ILE A 291 16.57 -4.39 15.72
C ILE A 291 18.06 -4.08 15.79
N LEU A 292 18.81 -4.23 14.69
CA LEU A 292 20.23 -3.84 14.64
C LEU A 292 20.41 -2.33 14.86
N ILE A 293 19.44 -1.51 14.45
CA ILE A 293 19.45 -0.07 14.69
C ILE A 293 19.11 0.23 16.15
N GLN A 294 18.05 -0.38 16.68
CA GLN A 294 17.60 -0.30 18.09
C GLN A 294 18.76 -0.58 19.05
N ASN A 295 19.47 -1.68 18.82
CA ASN A 295 20.59 -2.12 19.65
C ASN A 295 21.92 -1.39 19.35
N LYS A 296 21.87 -0.31 18.54
CA LYS A 296 23.05 0.47 18.08
C LYS A 296 24.14 -0.34 17.37
N GLN A 297 23.86 -1.59 16.98
CA GLN A 297 24.81 -2.49 16.31
C GLN A 297 25.16 -2.03 14.90
N HIS A 298 24.30 -1.23 14.27
CA HIS A 298 24.58 -0.57 12.99
C HIS A 298 25.81 0.37 13.00
N LEU A 299 26.31 0.73 14.18
CA LEU A 299 27.55 1.53 14.37
C LEU A 299 28.82 0.67 14.35
N THR A 300 28.70 -0.64 14.16
CA THR A 300 29.81 -1.60 14.07
C THR A 300 29.95 -2.13 12.65
N GLU A 301 31.17 -2.51 12.25
CA GLU A 301 31.42 -3.11 10.92
C GLU A 301 30.60 -4.39 10.72
N THR A 302 30.53 -5.24 11.76
CA THR A 302 29.80 -6.51 11.71
C THR A 302 28.28 -6.28 11.57
N GLY A 303 27.72 -5.33 12.30
CA GLY A 303 26.30 -4.97 12.19
C GLY A 303 25.97 -4.34 10.83
N LEU A 304 26.84 -3.45 10.33
CA LEU A 304 26.68 -2.83 9.03
C LEU A 304 26.71 -3.86 7.89
N HIS A 305 27.64 -4.82 7.93
CA HIS A 305 27.72 -5.91 6.95
C HIS A 305 26.45 -6.79 6.95
N LYS A 306 25.85 -7.04 8.12
CA LYS A 306 24.55 -7.73 8.23
C LYS A 306 23.44 -6.93 7.54
N ILE A 307 23.39 -5.61 7.77
CA ILE A 307 22.38 -4.73 7.15
C ILE A 307 22.52 -4.71 5.63
N GLU A 308 23.74 -4.63 5.10
CA GLU A 308 23.99 -4.72 3.65
C GLU A 308 23.52 -6.05 3.06
N THR A 309 23.75 -7.15 3.80
CA THR A 309 23.26 -8.47 3.41
C THR A 309 21.74 -8.52 3.37
N PHE A 310 21.07 -7.95 4.36
CA PHE A 310 19.61 -7.85 4.38
C PHE A 310 19.07 -6.99 3.23
N LYS A 311 19.72 -5.85 2.96
CA LYS A 311 19.38 -5.01 1.81
C LYS A 311 19.46 -5.79 0.49
N ARG A 312 20.58 -6.47 0.22
CA ARG A 312 20.75 -7.29 -1.00
C ARG A 312 19.67 -8.36 -1.13
N LYS A 313 19.24 -8.95 -0.01
CA LYS A 313 18.15 -9.95 0.01
C LYS A 313 16.79 -9.31 -0.32
N ILE A 314 16.49 -8.12 0.19
CA ILE A 314 15.26 -7.38 -0.18
C ILE A 314 15.27 -6.98 -1.67
N ASP A 315 16.40 -6.50 -2.18
CA ASP A 315 16.53 -6.09 -3.58
C ASP A 315 16.29 -7.29 -4.53
N LYS A 316 16.81 -8.48 -4.18
CA LYS A 316 16.57 -9.71 -4.96
C LYS A 316 15.12 -10.17 -4.98
N LEU A 317 14.32 -9.80 -3.99
CA LEU A 317 12.88 -10.13 -3.98
C LEU A 317 12.07 -9.20 -4.91
N GLN A 318 12.65 -8.12 -5.43
CA GLN A 318 11.98 -7.17 -6.36
C GLN A 318 11.90 -7.68 -7.80
N LEU A 319 12.67 -8.72 -8.13
CA LEU A 319 12.75 -9.34 -9.45
C LEU A 319 11.78 -10.51 -9.57
#